data_AF-A0AAJ0B450-F1
#
_entry.id   AF-A0AAJ0B450-F1
#
_cell.length_a   1.000
_cell.length_b   1.000
_cell.length_c   1.000
_cell.angle_alpha   90.00
_cell.angle_beta   90.00
_cell.angle_gamma   90.00
#
_symmetry.space_group_name_H-M   'P 1'
#
loop_
_entity.id
_entity.type
_entity.pdbx_description
1 polymer ?
#
loop_
_entity_poly.entity_id
_entity_poly.type
_entity_poly.pdbx_seq_one_letter_code
_entity_poly.pdbx_strand_id
1 'polypeptide(L)'
;MAYGAHRVPRANGCSVIVIGMLISYLPQHVRIIKRGTSEGISPYFVLLGTTSATSAFANILLLPQSRQDVACCKELETFHCVAGLLGIAQLGVQWICFTFIFVLFLVFFRYNPANDPDNEELEDVDEQNPRWQTALLVASLTLLHGLAVIVVTGILATVAPDKLAIWANVLGVMAALLAAVQYIPQIWTTYHLKHVGSLSIPMMCIQTPGGFVFAGSLFARLGLAGWSSWGIFVLTATMQGILLYMAIHYEIAARKHHKQLHGHSGAHAQPGNAAESAPLLNGAPSSDYGANRN
;
A
#
# COMPACT_ATOMS: atom_id res chain seq x y z
N MET A 1 -14.47 -44.40 2.10
CA MET A 1 -13.44 -43.35 2.26
C MET A 1 -14.10 -42.13 2.87
N ALA A 2 -13.68 -41.75 4.07
CA ALA A 2 -14.32 -40.72 4.89
C ALA A 2 -14.05 -39.32 4.31
N TYR A 3 -15.10 -38.59 3.95
CA TYR A 3 -15.02 -37.15 3.75
C TYR A 3 -14.81 -36.50 5.13
N GLY A 4 -13.60 -36.01 5.38
CA GLY A 4 -13.27 -35.24 6.56
C GLY A 4 -14.10 -33.96 6.58
N ALA A 5 -14.94 -33.81 7.59
CA ALA A 5 -15.66 -32.58 7.89
C ALA A 5 -14.66 -31.48 8.29
N HIS A 6 -14.14 -30.75 7.30
CA HIS A 6 -13.43 -29.49 7.54
C HIS A 6 -14.45 -28.50 8.12
N ARG A 7 -14.26 -28.09 9.38
CA ARG A 7 -15.04 -27.01 10.00
C ARG A 7 -14.87 -25.75 9.15
N VAL A 8 -15.96 -25.31 8.53
CA VAL A 8 -16.04 -24.03 7.83
C VAL A 8 -15.81 -22.92 8.87
N PRO A 9 -14.91 -21.95 8.62
CA PRO A 9 -14.75 -20.79 9.50
C PRO A 9 -16.10 -20.06 9.61
N ARG A 10 -16.52 -19.68 10.83
CA ARG A 10 -17.78 -18.94 11.05
C ARG A 10 -17.76 -17.63 10.24
N ALA A 11 -18.84 -17.35 9.52
CA ALA A 11 -19.03 -16.15 8.68
C ALA A 11 -18.67 -14.81 9.39
N ASN A 12 -18.78 -14.77 10.72
CA ASN A 12 -18.44 -13.60 11.54
C ASN A 12 -16.96 -13.19 11.45
N GLY A 13 -16.04 -14.11 11.13
CA GLY A 13 -14.62 -13.78 10.97
C GLY A 13 -14.31 -13.02 9.67
N CYS A 14 -15.05 -13.29 8.59
CA CYS A 14 -14.78 -12.72 7.27
C CYS A 14 -15.16 -11.24 7.17
N SER A 15 -16.28 -10.83 7.77
CA SER A 15 -16.71 -9.42 7.81
C SER A 15 -15.70 -8.54 8.56
N VAL A 16 -15.09 -9.07 9.63
CA VAL A 16 -14.07 -8.34 10.41
C VAL A 16 -12.81 -8.09 9.58
N ILE A 17 -12.40 -9.05 8.74
CA ILE A 17 -11.20 -8.88 7.91
C ILE A 17 -11.44 -7.83 6.81
N VAL A 18 -12.60 -7.86 6.14
CA VAL A 18 -12.95 -6.86 5.12
C VAL A 18 -13.03 -5.46 5.73
N ILE A 19 -13.69 -5.31 6.89
CA ILE A 19 -13.79 -4.04 7.60
C ILE A 19 -12.40 -3.55 8.03
N GLY A 20 -11.58 -4.43 8.62
CA GLY A 20 -10.20 -4.09 9.01
C GLY A 20 -9.32 -3.67 7.83
N MET A 21 -9.53 -4.27 6.67
CA MET A 21 -8.81 -3.91 5.44
C MET A 21 -9.26 -2.55 4.91
N LEU A 22 -10.56 -2.29 4.80
CA LEU A 22 -11.09 -0.98 4.40
C LEU A 22 -10.61 0.13 5.34
N ILE A 23 -10.64 -0.11 6.65
CA ILE A 23 -10.10 0.81 7.67
C ILE A 23 -8.61 1.03 7.48
N SER A 24 -7.84 0.02 7.07
CA SER A 24 -6.38 0.16 6.86
C SER A 24 -6.06 1.01 5.63
N TYR A 25 -6.84 0.87 4.56
CA TYR A 25 -6.62 1.61 3.32
C TYR A 25 -7.11 3.06 3.41
N LEU A 26 -8.16 3.34 4.19
CA LEU A 26 -8.77 4.66 4.27
C LEU A 26 -7.80 5.79 4.70
N PRO A 27 -6.97 5.66 5.76
CA PRO A 27 -5.99 6.68 6.12
C PRO A 27 -5.00 7.00 4.99
N GLN A 28 -4.61 5.98 4.21
CA GLN A 28 -3.69 6.17 3.07
C GLN A 28 -4.37 6.97 1.96
N HIS A 29 -5.61 6.62 1.59
CA HIS A 29 -6.38 7.38 0.60
C HIS A 29 -6.58 8.83 1.04
N VAL A 30 -6.99 9.05 2.30
CA VAL A 30 -7.19 10.39 2.85
C VAL A 30 -5.89 11.19 2.85
N ARG A 31 -4.75 10.58 3.18
CA ARG A 31 -3.45 11.27 3.17
C ARG A 31 -3.06 11.73 1.77
N ILE A 32 -3.27 10.90 0.75
CA ILE A 32 -2.98 11.26 -0.65
C ILE A 32 -3.89 12.41 -1.10
N ILE A 33 -5.21 12.28 -0.87
CA ILE A 33 -6.20 13.29 -1.26
C ILE A 33 -5.95 14.63 -0.55
N LYS A 34 -5.69 14.61 0.77
CA LYS A 34 -5.42 15.83 1.54
C LYS A 34 -4.10 16.50 1.14
N ARG A 35 -3.09 15.72 0.77
CA ARG A 35 -1.80 16.28 0.35
C ARG A 35 -1.87 16.88 -1.05
N GLY A 36 -2.74 16.34 -1.93
CA GLY A 36 -2.92 16.86 -3.28
C GLY A 36 -1.69 16.73 -4.19
N THR A 37 -0.69 15.94 -3.79
CA THR A 37 0.52 15.64 -4.57
C THR A 37 0.98 14.21 -4.28
N SER A 38 1.49 13.53 -5.32
CA SER A 38 2.07 12.19 -5.24
C SER A 38 3.56 12.16 -4.84
N GLU A 39 4.14 13.29 -4.42
CA GLU A 39 5.54 13.37 -3.96
C GLU A 39 5.87 12.30 -2.89
N GLY A 40 7.04 11.66 -2.98
CA GLY A 40 7.45 10.63 -2.02
C GLY A 40 6.71 9.29 -2.14
N ILE A 41 5.79 9.14 -3.10
CA ILE A 41 5.26 7.84 -3.53
C ILE A 41 6.13 7.34 -4.69
N SER A 42 6.78 6.18 -4.53
CA SER A 42 7.60 5.59 -5.60
C SER A 42 6.72 5.11 -6.76
N PRO A 43 6.91 5.61 -8.00
CA PRO A 43 6.14 5.18 -9.17
C PRO A 43 6.29 3.68 -9.45
N TYR A 44 7.50 3.15 -9.28
CA TYR A 44 7.79 1.72 -9.46
C TYR A 44 7.13 0.86 -8.39
N PHE A 45 7.00 1.36 -7.15
CA PHE A 45 6.25 0.66 -6.11
C PHE A 45 4.77 0.54 -6.47
N VAL A 46 4.17 1.60 -7.03
CA VAL A 46 2.77 1.58 -7.51
C VAL A 46 2.61 0.63 -8.70
N LEU A 47 3.55 0.63 -9.65
CA LEU A 47 3.57 -0.29 -10.79
C LEU A 47 3.63 -1.76 -10.34
N LEU A 48 4.64 -2.12 -9.54
CA LEU A 48 4.85 -3.49 -9.06
C LEU A 48 3.70 -3.94 -8.18
N GLY A 49 3.20 -3.07 -7.31
CA GLY A 49 2.06 -3.36 -6.44
C GLY A 49 0.78 -3.61 -7.23
N THR A 50 0.46 -2.77 -8.23
CA THR A 50 -0.80 -2.89 -9.00
C THR A 50 -0.77 -4.10 -9.91
N THR A 51 0.36 -4.37 -10.56
CA THR A 51 0.54 -5.57 -11.40
C THR A 51 0.53 -6.86 -10.57
N SER A 52 1.20 -6.87 -9.41
CA SER A 52 1.14 -7.99 -8.45
C SER A 52 -0.30 -8.24 -7.97
N ALA A 53 -1.01 -7.20 -7.53
CA ALA A 53 -2.38 -7.31 -7.06
C ALA A 53 -3.35 -7.81 -8.16
N THR A 54 -3.16 -7.34 -9.40
CA THR A 54 -3.96 -7.80 -10.55
C THR A 54 -3.71 -9.28 -10.84
N SER A 55 -2.44 -9.71 -10.83
CA SER A 55 -2.09 -11.12 -11.01
C SER A 55 -2.59 -12.01 -9.87
N ALA A 56 -2.55 -11.53 -8.62
CA ALA A 56 -3.08 -12.24 -7.46
C ALA A 56 -4.61 -12.41 -7.54
N PHE A 57 -5.32 -11.36 -7.96
CA PHE A 57 -6.77 -11.43 -8.13
C PHE A 57 -7.17 -12.33 -9.30
N ALA A 58 -6.46 -12.26 -10.43
CA ALA A 58 -6.68 -13.17 -11.54
C ALA A 58 -6.36 -14.64 -11.16
N ASN A 59 -5.30 -14.88 -10.38
CA ASN A 59 -4.95 -16.21 -9.90
C ASN A 59 -6.11 -16.88 -9.13
N ILE A 60 -6.72 -16.21 -8.15
CA ILE A 60 -7.82 -16.80 -7.37
C ILE A 60 -9.06 -17.07 -8.25
N LEU A 61 -9.37 -16.18 -9.20
CA LEU A 61 -10.53 -16.34 -10.08
C LEU A 61 -10.40 -17.55 -11.02
N LEU A 62 -9.17 -17.90 -11.38
CA LEU A 62 -8.89 -18.96 -12.35
C LEU A 62 -8.69 -20.34 -11.73
N LEU A 63 -8.52 -20.42 -10.40
CA LEU A 63 -8.41 -21.69 -9.72
C LEU A 63 -9.65 -22.57 -9.98
N PRO A 64 -9.46 -23.88 -10.27
CA PRO A 64 -10.57 -24.80 -10.55
C PRO A 64 -11.65 -24.80 -9.46
N GLN A 65 -11.22 -24.82 -8.20
CA GLN A 65 -12.13 -24.83 -7.05
C GLN A 65 -12.94 -23.54 -6.96
N SER A 66 -12.34 -22.37 -7.21
CA SER A 66 -13.06 -21.10 -7.22
C SER A 66 -14.04 -20.99 -8.39
N ARG A 67 -13.71 -21.54 -9.56
CA ARG A 67 -14.64 -21.61 -10.70
C ARG A 67 -15.83 -22.54 -10.41
N GLN A 68 -15.57 -23.68 -9.76
CA GLN A 68 -16.62 -24.60 -9.33
C GLN A 68 -17.52 -23.97 -8.28
N ASP A 69 -16.95 -23.26 -7.29
CA ASP A 69 -17.72 -22.53 -6.27
C ASP A 69 -18.70 -21.53 -6.93
N VAL A 70 -18.22 -20.75 -7.91
CA VAL A 70 -19.05 -19.77 -8.65
C VAL A 70 -20.14 -20.46 -9.47
N ALA A 71 -19.85 -21.62 -10.08
CA ALA A 71 -20.83 -22.38 -10.86
C ALA A 71 -21.91 -23.04 -9.98
N CYS A 72 -21.51 -23.65 -8.86
CA CYS A 72 -22.41 -24.31 -7.90
C CYS A 72 -23.32 -23.32 -7.15
N CYS A 73 -22.86 -22.08 -6.96
CA CYS A 73 -23.66 -20.98 -6.42
C CYS A 73 -24.92 -20.64 -7.22
N LYS A 74 -25.03 -21.14 -8.47
CA LYS A 74 -26.21 -20.95 -9.31
C LYS A 74 -27.35 -21.94 -8.98
N GLU A 75 -27.06 -23.03 -8.25
CA GLU A 75 -27.95 -24.20 -8.11
C GLU A 75 -28.22 -24.66 -6.65
N LEU A 76 -27.43 -24.23 -5.64
CA LEU A 76 -27.43 -24.82 -4.28
C LEU A 76 -27.58 -23.82 -3.11
N GLU A 77 -27.93 -24.34 -1.92
CA GLU A 77 -28.21 -23.59 -0.68
C GLU A 77 -27.14 -22.54 -0.29
N THR A 78 -27.64 -21.39 0.15
CA THR A 78 -26.99 -20.09 0.33
C THR A 78 -25.69 -20.10 1.15
N PHE A 79 -25.56 -20.96 2.16
CA PHE A 79 -24.49 -20.83 3.17
C PHE A 79 -23.12 -21.35 2.73
N HIS A 80 -23.05 -22.47 2.00
CA HIS A 80 -21.79 -23.01 1.48
C HIS A 80 -21.25 -22.17 0.31
N CYS A 81 -22.16 -21.68 -0.53
CA CYS A 81 -21.85 -20.76 -1.61
C CYS A 81 -21.25 -19.43 -1.08
N VAL A 82 -21.87 -18.83 -0.06
CA VAL A 82 -21.40 -17.55 0.51
C VAL A 82 -19.99 -17.68 1.10
N ALA A 83 -19.68 -18.78 1.79
CA ALA A 83 -18.34 -18.99 2.36
C ALA A 83 -17.23 -19.03 1.29
N GLY A 84 -17.50 -19.67 0.14
CA GLY A 84 -16.57 -19.71 -1.00
C GLY A 84 -16.42 -18.33 -1.67
N LEU A 85 -17.52 -17.63 -1.93
CA LEU A 85 -17.48 -16.33 -2.60
C LEU A 85 -16.86 -15.23 -1.75
N LEU A 86 -16.94 -15.32 -0.42
CA LEU A 86 -16.39 -14.31 0.50
C LEU A 86 -14.88 -14.10 0.33
N GLY A 87 -14.11 -15.17 0.15
CA GLY A 87 -12.66 -15.06 -0.09
C GLY A 87 -12.35 -14.32 -1.39
N ILE A 88 -13.10 -14.63 -2.46
CA ILE A 88 -12.97 -13.96 -3.77
C ILE A 88 -13.35 -12.48 -3.64
N ALA A 89 -14.47 -12.18 -2.97
CA ALA A 89 -14.93 -10.82 -2.75
C ALA A 89 -13.92 -10.00 -1.94
N GLN A 90 -13.31 -10.60 -0.92
CA GLN A 90 -12.29 -9.93 -0.12
C GLN A 90 -11.05 -9.57 -0.96
N LEU A 91 -10.53 -10.50 -1.77
CA LEU A 91 -9.45 -10.23 -2.72
C LEU A 91 -9.85 -9.14 -3.74
N GLY A 92 -11.09 -9.15 -4.20
CA GLY A 92 -11.63 -8.13 -5.11
C GLY A 92 -11.65 -6.74 -4.48
N VAL A 93 -12.10 -6.61 -3.23
CA VAL A 93 -12.05 -5.34 -2.48
C VAL A 93 -10.61 -4.85 -2.32
N GLN A 94 -9.67 -5.75 -2.01
CA GLN A 94 -8.24 -5.41 -1.92
C GLN A 94 -7.71 -4.84 -3.23
N TRP A 95 -8.00 -5.53 -4.32
CA TRP A 95 -7.58 -5.13 -5.66
C TRP A 95 -8.19 -3.77 -6.06
N ILE A 96 -9.47 -3.53 -5.77
CA ILE A 96 -10.13 -2.23 -6.01
C ILE A 96 -9.47 -1.13 -5.19
N CYS A 97 -9.23 -1.35 -3.90
CA CYS A 97 -8.57 -0.36 -3.04
C CYS A 97 -7.17 0.00 -3.56
N PHE A 98 -6.37 -1.00 -3.96
CA PHE A 98 -5.03 -0.75 -4.48
C PHE A 98 -5.07 -0.05 -5.85
N THR A 99 -6.02 -0.43 -6.71
CA THR A 99 -6.26 0.25 -8.00
C THR A 99 -6.68 1.69 -7.79
N PHE A 100 -7.47 1.98 -6.75
CA PHE A 100 -7.83 3.35 -6.39
C PHE A 100 -6.61 4.18 -5.98
N ILE A 101 -5.66 3.60 -5.23
CA ILE A 101 -4.36 4.26 -4.97
C ILE A 101 -3.63 4.58 -6.28
N PHE A 102 -3.60 3.65 -7.24
CA PHE A 102 -3.00 3.90 -8.56
C PHE A 102 -3.69 5.05 -9.31
N VAL A 103 -5.02 5.11 -9.29
CA VAL A 103 -5.78 6.22 -9.89
C VAL A 103 -5.45 7.55 -9.21
N LEU A 104 -5.46 7.59 -7.87
CA LEU A 104 -5.07 8.79 -7.11
C LEU A 104 -3.63 9.20 -7.41
N PHE A 105 -2.72 8.22 -7.54
CA PHE A 105 -1.34 8.47 -7.91
C PHE A 105 -1.25 9.19 -9.25
N LEU A 106 -2.00 8.75 -10.27
CA LEU A 106 -2.02 9.40 -11.59
C LEU A 106 -2.70 10.78 -11.57
N VAL A 107 -3.78 10.95 -10.82
CA VAL A 107 -4.52 12.23 -10.73
C VAL A 107 -3.69 13.30 -10.04
N PHE A 108 -3.02 12.95 -8.93
CA PHE A 108 -2.18 13.87 -8.16
C PHE A 108 -0.71 13.86 -8.57
N PHE A 109 -0.37 13.12 -9.64
CA PHE A 109 0.92 13.26 -10.27
C PHE A 109 0.98 14.64 -10.93
N ARG A 110 1.66 15.59 -10.29
CA ARG A 110 1.90 16.89 -10.90
C ARG A 110 2.74 16.69 -12.15
N TYR A 111 2.13 16.91 -13.31
CA TYR A 111 2.86 17.39 -14.46
C TYR A 111 3.42 18.75 -14.04
N ASN A 112 4.73 18.85 -13.79
CA ASN A 112 5.35 20.15 -13.63
C ASN A 112 5.39 20.76 -15.04
N PRO A 113 4.61 21.82 -15.36
CA PRO A 113 4.82 22.54 -16.59
C PRO A 113 6.12 23.33 -16.39
N ALA A 114 7.25 22.72 -16.72
CA ALA A 114 8.53 23.43 -16.87
C ALA A 114 8.53 24.36 -18.11
N ASN A 115 7.38 24.93 -18.44
CA ASN A 115 7.16 25.88 -19.53
C ASN A 115 6.52 27.17 -18.96
N ASP A 116 6.89 27.57 -17.74
CA ASP A 116 6.76 28.96 -17.32
C ASP A 116 8.10 29.64 -17.62
N PRO A 117 8.20 30.51 -18.66
CA PRO A 117 9.46 31.09 -19.11
C PRO A 117 10.15 31.99 -18.07
N ASP A 118 9.47 32.32 -16.96
CA ASP A 118 9.89 33.37 -16.04
C ASP A 118 10.53 32.86 -14.74
N ASN A 119 10.84 31.57 -14.62
CA ASN A 119 11.37 30.96 -13.39
C ASN A 119 12.75 30.33 -13.58
N GLU A 120 13.75 31.16 -13.88
CA GLU A 120 15.18 30.79 -14.05
C GLU A 120 15.85 30.29 -12.75
N GLU A 121 15.19 30.33 -11.59
CA GLU A 121 15.77 29.93 -10.29
C GLU A 121 15.58 28.45 -9.90
N LEU A 122 14.98 27.61 -10.76
CA LEU A 122 14.58 26.23 -10.43
C LEU A 122 15.38 25.12 -11.14
N GLU A 123 16.49 25.44 -11.81
CA GLU A 123 17.28 24.43 -12.54
C GLU A 123 17.83 23.32 -11.63
N ASP A 124 18.13 23.59 -10.35
CA ASP A 124 18.66 22.60 -9.41
C ASP A 124 17.57 21.72 -8.73
N VAL A 125 16.28 22.04 -8.90
CA VAL A 125 15.15 21.28 -8.31
C VAL A 125 14.59 20.24 -9.32
N ASP A 126 14.98 20.33 -10.60
CA ASP A 126 14.46 19.49 -11.68
C ASP A 126 15.02 18.04 -11.64
N GLU A 127 16.15 17.81 -10.95
CA GLU A 127 16.85 16.52 -11.01
C GLU A 127 16.23 15.41 -10.13
N GLN A 128 15.38 15.76 -9.14
CA GLN A 128 14.79 14.79 -8.20
C GLN A 128 13.32 14.47 -8.44
N ASN A 129 12.62 15.22 -9.29
CA ASN A 129 11.21 14.96 -9.59
C ASN A 129 11.08 13.95 -10.75
N PRO A 130 10.34 12.84 -10.58
CA PRO A 130 10.11 11.91 -11.67
C PRO A 130 9.40 12.64 -12.82
N ARG A 131 10.02 12.62 -14.00
CA ARG A 131 9.43 13.18 -15.22
C ARG A 131 8.04 12.61 -15.47
N TRP A 132 7.16 13.40 -16.09
CA TRP A 132 5.82 12.96 -16.53
C TRP A 132 5.86 11.67 -17.38
N GLN A 133 6.97 11.45 -18.08
CA GLN A 133 7.28 10.22 -18.82
C GLN A 133 7.23 8.97 -17.92
N THR A 134 7.71 9.06 -16.68
CA THR A 134 7.68 7.97 -15.70
C THR A 134 6.25 7.63 -15.31
N ALA A 135 5.38 8.63 -15.10
CA ALA A 135 3.97 8.40 -14.81
C ALA A 135 3.25 7.73 -15.99
N LEU A 136 3.52 8.18 -17.23
CA LEU A 136 2.97 7.54 -18.43
C LEU A 136 3.50 6.12 -18.66
N LEU A 137 4.78 5.88 -18.41
CA LEU A 137 5.38 4.56 -18.48
C LEU A 137 4.73 3.62 -17.45
N VAL A 138 4.59 4.07 -16.20
CA VAL A 138 3.91 3.29 -15.16
C VAL A 138 2.44 3.02 -15.52
N ALA A 139 1.71 4.03 -16.01
CA ALA A 139 0.33 3.88 -16.41
C ALA A 139 0.17 2.89 -17.57
N SER A 140 0.95 3.07 -18.64
CA SER A 140 0.90 2.21 -19.83
C SER A 140 1.29 0.77 -19.53
N LEU A 141 2.37 0.53 -18.78
CA LEU A 141 2.78 -0.82 -18.39
C LEU A 141 1.73 -1.51 -17.49
N THR A 142 1.13 -0.78 -16.56
CA THR A 142 0.09 -1.32 -15.67
C THR A 142 -1.15 -1.72 -16.49
N LEU A 143 -1.61 -0.83 -17.37
CA LEU A 143 -2.77 -1.07 -18.23
C LEU A 143 -2.52 -2.20 -19.23
N LEU A 144 -1.34 -2.21 -19.86
CA LEU A 144 -0.93 -3.26 -20.80
C LEU A 144 -0.87 -4.62 -20.12
N HIS A 145 -0.29 -4.70 -18.92
CA HIS A 145 -0.27 -5.94 -18.13
C HIS A 145 -1.69 -6.41 -17.81
N GLY A 146 -2.57 -5.53 -17.31
CA GLY A 146 -3.96 -5.88 -17.03
C GLY A 146 -4.71 -6.37 -18.27
N LEU A 147 -4.54 -5.70 -19.41
CA LEU A 147 -5.11 -6.10 -20.68
C LEU A 147 -4.57 -7.46 -21.15
N ALA A 148 -3.26 -7.69 -21.05
CA ALA A 148 -2.64 -8.96 -21.40
C ALA A 148 -3.18 -10.11 -20.54
N VAL A 149 -3.34 -9.90 -19.23
CA VAL A 149 -3.95 -10.89 -18.34
C VAL A 149 -5.38 -11.21 -18.80
N ILE A 150 -6.20 -10.20 -19.12
CA ILE A 150 -7.58 -10.40 -19.60
C ILE A 150 -7.59 -11.18 -20.93
N VAL A 151 -6.80 -10.75 -21.91
CA VAL A 151 -6.77 -11.35 -23.25
C VAL A 151 -6.29 -12.79 -23.20
N VAL A 152 -5.15 -13.06 -22.56
CA VAL A 152 -4.61 -14.43 -22.43
C VAL A 152 -5.61 -15.32 -21.69
N THR A 153 -6.22 -14.81 -20.62
CA THR A 153 -7.24 -15.55 -19.87
C THR A 153 -8.46 -15.87 -20.73
N GLY A 154 -8.98 -14.91 -21.50
CA GLY A 154 -10.13 -15.11 -22.38
C GLY A 154 -9.85 -16.11 -23.51
N ILE A 155 -8.66 -16.05 -24.11
CA ILE A 155 -8.22 -17.02 -25.12
C ILE A 155 -8.14 -18.42 -24.51
N LEU A 156 -7.48 -18.57 -23.35
CA LEU A 156 -7.37 -19.87 -22.70
C LEU A 156 -8.74 -20.42 -22.26
N ALA A 157 -9.65 -19.55 -21.80
CA ALA A 157 -10.99 -19.97 -21.38
C ALA A 157 -11.85 -20.51 -22.53
N THR A 158 -11.60 -20.04 -23.76
CA THR A 158 -12.37 -20.43 -24.95
C THR A 158 -11.72 -21.56 -25.73
N VAL A 159 -10.38 -21.54 -25.86
CA VAL A 159 -9.64 -22.48 -26.72
C VAL A 159 -9.08 -23.67 -25.95
N ALA A 160 -8.63 -23.47 -24.71
CA ALA A 160 -7.91 -24.49 -23.94
C ALA A 160 -8.23 -24.40 -22.43
N PRO A 161 -9.50 -24.64 -22.01
CA PRO A 161 -9.95 -24.44 -20.63
C PRO A 161 -9.19 -25.30 -19.61
N ASP A 162 -8.63 -26.44 -20.04
CA ASP A 162 -7.79 -27.32 -19.23
C ASP A 162 -6.47 -26.65 -18.80
N LYS A 163 -5.99 -25.65 -19.55
CA LYS A 163 -4.75 -24.92 -19.26
C LYS A 163 -4.95 -23.76 -18.28
N LEU A 164 -6.19 -23.40 -17.95
CA LEU A 164 -6.48 -22.31 -17.02
C LEU A 164 -5.89 -22.52 -15.62
N ALA A 165 -5.83 -23.76 -15.14
CA ALA A 165 -5.21 -24.07 -13.85
C ALA A 165 -3.70 -23.79 -13.85
N ILE A 166 -3.02 -24.09 -14.96
CA ILE A 166 -1.59 -23.78 -15.13
C ILE A 166 -1.40 -22.27 -15.18
N TRP A 167 -2.23 -21.58 -15.97
CA TRP A 167 -2.20 -20.12 -16.07
C TRP A 167 -2.45 -19.43 -14.72
N ALA A 168 -3.38 -19.94 -13.92
CA ALA A 168 -3.60 -19.47 -12.55
C ALA A 168 -2.30 -19.56 -11.74
N ASN A 169 -1.61 -20.70 -11.75
CA ASN A 169 -0.35 -20.86 -11.02
C ASN A 169 0.75 -19.92 -11.51
N VAL A 170 0.85 -19.70 -12.84
CA VAL A 170 1.78 -18.72 -13.41
C VAL A 170 1.50 -17.32 -12.86
N LEU A 171 0.23 -16.89 -12.85
CA LEU A 171 -0.17 -15.60 -12.30
C LEU A 171 0.14 -15.48 -10.80
N GLY A 172 -0.09 -16.53 -10.03
CA GLY A 172 0.24 -16.54 -8.59
C GLY A 172 1.75 -16.41 -8.34
N VAL A 173 2.58 -17.11 -9.11
CA VAL A 173 4.04 -16.99 -9.04
C VAL A 173 4.51 -15.61 -9.50
N MET A 174 3.97 -15.08 -10.60
CA MET A 174 4.28 -13.72 -11.07
C MET A 174 3.95 -12.69 -10.00
N ALA A 175 2.78 -12.79 -9.37
CA ALA A 175 2.37 -11.90 -8.32
C ALA A 175 3.32 -11.96 -7.10
N ALA A 176 3.76 -13.16 -6.70
CA ALA A 176 4.74 -13.35 -5.63
C ALA A 176 6.12 -12.75 -5.96
N LEU A 177 6.61 -12.94 -7.20
CA LEU A 177 7.87 -12.37 -7.65
C LEU A 177 7.83 -10.84 -7.69
N LEU A 178 6.76 -10.27 -8.25
CA LEU A 178 6.57 -8.81 -8.29
C LEU A 178 6.50 -8.23 -6.88
N ALA A 179 5.80 -8.89 -5.96
CA ALA A 179 5.76 -8.49 -4.56
C ALA A 179 7.14 -8.57 -3.89
N ALA A 180 7.92 -9.64 -4.15
CA ALA A 180 9.28 -9.76 -3.63
C ALA A 180 10.18 -8.61 -4.12
N VAL A 181 10.12 -8.30 -5.42
CA VAL A 181 10.86 -7.17 -6.02
C VAL A 181 10.40 -5.83 -5.44
N GLN A 182 9.14 -5.72 -5.04
CA GLN A 182 8.62 -4.51 -4.38
C GLN A 182 9.13 -4.36 -2.94
N TYR A 183 9.12 -5.43 -2.15
CA TYR A 183 9.43 -5.37 -0.72
C TYR A 183 10.92 -5.49 -0.40
N ILE A 184 11.70 -6.27 -1.16
CA ILE A 184 13.14 -6.50 -0.88
C ILE A 184 13.95 -5.20 -0.91
N PRO A 185 13.86 -4.34 -1.94
CA PRO A 185 14.59 -3.08 -1.97
C PRO A 185 14.20 -2.18 -0.81
N GLN A 186 12.91 -2.16 -0.43
CA GLN A 186 12.44 -1.38 0.71
C GLN A 186 13.04 -1.90 2.03
N ILE A 187 13.12 -3.22 2.21
CA ILE A 187 13.76 -3.85 3.38
C ILE A 187 15.23 -3.45 3.43
N TRP A 188 15.93 -3.58 2.31
CA TRP A 188 17.35 -3.25 2.20
C TRP A 188 17.61 -1.77 2.51
N THR A 189 16.85 -0.87 1.91
CA THR A 189 16.97 0.58 2.14
C THR A 189 16.66 0.94 3.59
N THR A 190 15.58 0.40 4.17
CA THR A 190 15.24 0.63 5.59
C THR A 190 16.35 0.13 6.52
N TYR A 191 16.95 -1.02 6.19
CA TYR A 191 18.06 -1.57 6.96
C TYR A 191 19.31 -0.69 6.91
N HIS A 192 19.63 -0.07 5.77
CA HIS A 192 20.80 0.79 5.62
C HIS A 192 20.59 2.20 6.17
N LEU A 193 19.42 2.80 5.93
CA LEU A 193 19.11 4.16 6.38
C LEU A 193 18.83 4.26 7.89
N LYS A 194 18.53 3.14 8.56
CA LYS A 194 18.18 3.09 10.00
C LYS A 194 17.04 4.04 10.40
N HIS A 195 16.20 4.44 9.44
CA HIS A 195 15.03 5.28 9.65
C HIS A 195 13.91 4.83 8.70
N VAL A 196 12.65 5.02 9.13
CA VAL A 196 11.48 4.42 8.47
C VAL A 196 10.85 5.36 7.41
N GLY A 197 11.28 6.62 7.36
CA GLY A 197 10.82 7.59 6.37
C GLY A 197 9.30 7.82 6.45
N SER A 198 8.62 7.80 5.31
CA SER A 198 7.18 8.08 5.20
C SER A 198 6.25 6.87 5.48
N LEU A 199 6.81 5.71 5.86
CA LEU A 199 6.09 4.46 6.00
C LEU A 199 5.03 4.51 7.12
N SER A 200 3.80 4.06 6.84
CA SER A 200 2.72 4.04 7.82
C SER A 200 2.79 2.82 8.74
N ILE A 201 3.46 2.97 9.89
CA ILE A 201 3.53 1.94 10.94
C ILE A 201 2.12 1.43 11.35
N PRO A 202 1.10 2.29 11.57
CA PRO A 202 -0.24 1.83 11.96
C PRO A 202 -0.89 0.92 10.91
N MET A 203 -0.72 1.25 9.64
CA MET A 203 -1.25 0.45 8.52
C MET A 203 -0.60 -0.94 8.47
N MET A 204 0.69 -1.03 8.75
CA MET A 204 1.42 -2.30 8.78
C MET A 204 1.07 -3.17 9.98
N CYS A 205 0.83 -2.56 11.16
CA CYS A 205 0.39 -3.26 12.36
C CYS A 205 -0.94 -3.99 12.17
N ILE A 206 -1.87 -3.44 11.39
CA ILE A 206 -3.18 -4.07 11.13
C ILE A 206 -3.05 -5.09 9.98
N GLN A 207 -2.39 -4.71 8.88
CA GLN A 207 -2.32 -5.55 7.69
C GLN A 207 -1.47 -6.80 7.87
N THR A 208 -0.34 -6.74 8.59
CA THR A 208 0.55 -7.89 8.76
C THR A 208 -0.18 -9.09 9.40
N PRO A 209 -0.80 -8.96 10.59
CA PRO A 209 -1.56 -10.07 11.17
C PRO A 209 -2.79 -10.43 10.33
N GLY A 210 -3.48 -9.42 9.76
CA GLY A 210 -4.62 -9.66 8.86
C GLY A 210 -4.25 -10.50 7.63
N GLY A 211 -3.07 -10.29 7.06
CA GLY A 211 -2.54 -11.03 5.92
C GLY A 211 -2.29 -12.50 6.24
N PHE A 212 -1.75 -12.81 7.42
CA PHE A 212 -1.60 -14.21 7.87
C PHE A 212 -2.94 -14.89 8.13
N VAL A 213 -3.87 -14.20 8.78
CA VAL A 213 -5.23 -14.72 9.02
C VAL A 213 -5.93 -15.00 7.69
N PHE A 214 -5.77 -14.10 6.71
CA PHE A 214 -6.34 -14.28 5.39
C PHE A 214 -5.68 -15.42 4.59
N ALA A 215 -4.34 -15.55 4.66
CA ALA A 215 -3.66 -16.70 4.09
C ALA A 215 -4.16 -18.02 4.70
N GLY A 216 -4.37 -18.04 6.02
CA GLY A 216 -4.95 -19.20 6.72
C GLY A 216 -6.38 -19.51 6.29
N SER A 217 -7.21 -18.50 6.05
CA SER A 217 -8.58 -18.72 5.57
C SER A 217 -8.61 -19.26 4.14
N LEU A 218 -7.71 -18.79 3.27
CA LEU A 218 -7.53 -19.33 1.92
C LEU A 218 -6.99 -20.76 1.95
N PHE A 219 -6.04 -21.07 2.83
CA PHE A 219 -5.55 -22.44 3.02
C PHE A 219 -6.66 -23.36 3.52
N ALA A 220 -7.47 -22.93 4.49
CA ALA A 220 -8.60 -23.70 5.00
C ALA A 220 -9.65 -23.98 3.91
N ARG A 221 -9.81 -23.06 2.95
CA ARG A 221 -10.75 -23.19 1.83
C ARG A 221 -10.20 -24.05 0.70
N LEU A 222 -8.97 -23.77 0.24
CA LEU A 222 -8.41 -24.34 -1.00
C LEU A 222 -7.45 -25.51 -0.75
N GLY A 223 -7.09 -25.76 0.51
CA GLY A 223 -6.09 -26.75 0.90
C GLY A 223 -4.73 -26.53 0.24
N LEU A 224 -4.00 -27.61 0.02
CA LEU A 224 -2.69 -27.59 -0.65
C LEU A 224 -2.80 -27.27 -2.16
N ALA A 225 -3.95 -27.53 -2.79
CA ALA A 225 -4.15 -27.26 -4.21
C ALA A 225 -4.14 -25.74 -4.52
N GLY A 226 -4.54 -24.90 -3.56
CA GLY A 226 -4.54 -23.44 -3.69
C GLY A 226 -3.24 -22.74 -3.29
N TRP A 227 -2.10 -23.44 -3.26
CA TRP A 227 -0.81 -22.89 -2.81
C TRP A 227 -0.41 -21.58 -3.50
N SER A 228 -0.74 -21.44 -4.79
CA SER A 228 -0.43 -20.23 -5.55
C SER A 228 -1.27 -19.02 -5.12
N SER A 229 -2.43 -19.24 -4.48
CA SER A 229 -3.29 -18.18 -3.97
C SER A 229 -3.02 -17.80 -2.51
N TRP A 230 -2.80 -18.76 -1.61
CA TRP A 230 -2.51 -18.41 -0.20
C TRP A 230 -1.02 -18.11 0.01
N GLY A 231 -0.12 -18.71 -0.77
CA GLY A 231 1.33 -18.57 -0.63
C GLY A 231 1.82 -17.15 -0.85
N ILE A 232 1.23 -16.41 -1.80
CA ILE A 232 1.54 -14.99 -2.00
C ILE A 232 1.26 -14.17 -0.73
N PHE A 233 0.14 -14.41 -0.05
CA PHE A 233 -0.22 -13.66 1.15
C PHE A 233 0.74 -13.97 2.31
N VAL A 234 1.16 -15.22 2.46
CA VAL A 234 2.21 -15.60 3.42
C VAL A 234 3.51 -14.84 3.14
N LEU A 235 3.96 -14.84 1.88
CA LEU A 235 5.16 -14.12 1.46
C LEU A 235 5.05 -12.62 1.78
N THR A 236 3.98 -11.97 1.34
CA THR A 236 3.79 -10.53 1.54
C THR A 236 3.65 -10.15 3.02
N ALA A 237 2.92 -10.94 3.81
CA ALA A 237 2.75 -10.69 5.25
C ALA A 237 4.07 -10.87 5.99
N THR A 238 4.91 -11.83 5.57
CA THR A 238 6.24 -12.03 6.15
C THR A 238 7.16 -10.84 5.84
N MET A 239 7.21 -10.41 4.58
CA MET A 239 8.01 -9.25 4.17
C MET A 239 7.55 -7.95 4.86
N GLN A 240 6.23 -7.74 4.93
CA GLN A 240 5.64 -6.60 5.65
C GLN A 240 5.93 -6.66 7.16
N GLY A 241 5.91 -7.86 7.76
CA GLY A 241 6.29 -8.07 9.16
C GLY A 241 7.75 -7.75 9.44
N ILE A 242 8.67 -8.10 8.54
CA ILE A 242 10.09 -7.73 8.64
C ILE A 242 10.25 -6.20 8.61
N LEU A 243 9.57 -5.53 7.68
CA LEU A 243 9.56 -4.06 7.62
C LEU A 243 8.99 -3.44 8.89
N LEU A 244 7.87 -3.96 9.40
CA LEU A 244 7.24 -3.48 10.63
C LEU A 244 8.17 -3.63 11.83
N TYR A 245 8.86 -4.76 11.95
CA TYR A 245 9.85 -4.97 13.01
C TYR A 245 10.97 -3.92 12.96
N MET A 246 11.58 -3.73 11.79
CA MET A 246 12.62 -2.70 11.63
C MET A 246 12.09 -1.30 11.93
N ALA A 247 10.86 -1.00 11.48
CA ALA A 247 10.22 0.28 11.69
C ALA A 247 10.07 0.61 13.19
N ILE A 248 9.51 -0.33 13.95
CA ILE A 248 9.34 -0.19 15.41
C ILE A 248 10.70 -0.05 16.08
N HIS A 249 11.67 -0.88 15.71
CA HIS A 249 13.01 -0.87 16.29
C HIS A 249 13.71 0.49 16.13
N TYR A 250 13.73 1.04 14.91
CA TYR A 250 14.39 2.32 14.63
C TYR A 250 13.63 3.53 15.20
N GLU A 251 12.30 3.50 15.22
CA GLU A 251 11.49 4.54 15.87
C GLU A 251 11.77 4.61 17.38
N ILE A 252 11.85 3.44 18.05
CA ILE A 252 12.19 3.37 19.48
C ILE A 252 13.63 3.87 19.71
N ALA A 253 14.58 3.49 18.87
CA ALA A 253 15.97 3.94 18.98
C ALA A 253 16.09 5.46 18.82
N ALA A 254 15.42 6.06 17.84
CA ALA A 254 15.41 7.50 17.62
C ALA A 254 14.80 8.26 18.81
N ARG A 255 13.69 7.77 19.37
CA ARG A 255 13.06 8.37 20.57
C ARG A 255 13.97 8.33 21.80
N LYS A 256 14.71 7.22 21.98
CA LYS A 256 15.69 7.10 23.08
C LYS A 256 16.82 8.12 22.93
N HIS A 257 17.37 8.28 21.73
CA HIS A 257 18.43 9.25 21.46
C HIS A 257 17.96 10.69 21.69
N HIS A 258 16.76 11.05 21.21
CA HIS A 258 16.17 12.37 21.45
C HIS A 258 15.94 12.65 22.95
N LYS A 259 15.46 11.66 23.71
CA LYS A 259 15.26 11.80 25.16
C LYS A 259 16.59 11.97 25.93
N GLN A 260 17.68 11.35 25.47
CA GLN A 260 19.01 11.52 26.08
C GLN A 260 19.56 12.93 25.84
N LEU A 261 19.43 13.47 24.62
CA LEU A 261 19.86 14.82 24.28
C LEU A 261 19.09 15.90 25.08
N HIS A 262 17.76 15.82 25.12
CA HIS A 262 16.94 16.83 25.81
C HIS A 262 16.79 16.59 27.32
N GLY A 263 17.03 15.37 27.81
CA GLY A 263 17.02 15.05 29.23
C GLY A 263 18.24 15.57 29.99
N HIS A 264 19.39 15.74 29.32
CA HIS A 264 20.59 16.35 29.92
C HIS A 264 20.50 17.88 30.00
N SER A 265 19.83 18.55 29.06
CA SER A 265 19.63 20.01 29.11
C SER A 265 18.73 20.48 30.25
N GLY A 266 17.85 19.62 30.77
CA GLY A 266 17.00 19.94 31.93
C GLY A 266 17.66 19.72 33.30
N ALA A 267 18.79 19.02 33.36
CA ALA A 267 19.48 18.69 34.62
C ALA A 267 20.62 19.67 34.97
N HIS A 268 21.01 20.56 34.04
CA HIS A 268 22.06 21.57 34.25
C HIS A 268 21.53 23.01 34.46
N ALA A 269 20.22 23.20 34.66
CA ALA A 269 19.71 24.48 35.15
C ALA A 269 20.10 24.65 36.64
N GLN A 270 21.33 25.08 36.89
CA GLN A 270 21.71 25.68 38.16
C GLN A 270 20.79 26.87 38.45
N PRO A 271 20.29 27.03 39.69
CA PRO A 271 19.62 28.26 40.09
C PRO A 271 20.70 29.33 40.32
N GLY A 272 21.05 30.06 39.26
CA GLY A 272 22.09 31.08 39.27
C GLY A 272 21.65 32.35 38.56
N ASN A 273 21.21 33.31 39.38
CA ASN A 273 21.07 34.75 39.10
C ASN A 273 19.98 35.21 38.12
N ALA A 274 18.92 35.75 38.72
CA ALA A 274 18.10 36.80 38.15
C ALA A 274 18.98 38.02 37.80
N ALA A 275 18.98 38.43 36.52
CA ALA A 275 19.19 39.80 36.08
C ALA A 275 18.82 39.91 34.58
N GLU A 276 17.64 40.46 34.33
CA GLU A 276 17.41 41.58 33.41
C GLU A 276 18.14 41.59 32.06
N SER A 277 17.42 41.32 30.96
CA SER A 277 17.18 42.29 29.86
C SER A 277 16.47 41.62 28.67
N ALA A 278 15.23 42.02 28.43
CA ALA A 278 14.44 41.65 27.26
C ALA A 278 14.79 42.56 26.07
N PRO A 279 14.93 42.06 24.82
CA PRO A 279 15.10 42.91 23.66
C PRO A 279 13.75 43.38 23.10
N LEU A 280 13.76 44.67 22.73
CA LEU A 280 12.67 45.52 22.24
C LEU A 280 12.02 45.03 20.94
N LEU A 281 10.69 45.11 20.89
CA LEU A 281 9.89 44.98 19.66
C LEU A 281 8.81 46.06 19.70
N ASN A 282 8.93 47.08 18.85
CA ASN A 282 7.85 47.66 18.03
C ASN A 282 8.30 48.96 17.35
N GLY A 283 8.68 48.84 16.07
CA GLY A 283 8.59 49.93 15.10
C GLY A 283 7.47 49.59 14.13
N ALA A 284 6.40 50.38 14.15
CA ALA A 284 5.40 50.42 13.09
C ALA A 284 5.08 51.90 12.78
N PRO A 285 4.96 52.30 11.50
CA PRO A 285 4.82 53.69 11.10
C PRO A 285 3.36 54.13 11.14
N SER A 286 3.07 55.31 11.70
CA SER A 286 1.76 55.94 11.59
C SER A 286 1.81 57.15 10.67
N SER A 287 1.03 57.02 9.61
CA SER A 287 0.61 57.98 8.58
C SER A 287 0.62 59.45 9.00
N ASP A 288 1.27 60.23 8.16
CA ASP A 288 1.17 61.68 8.04
C ASP A 288 -0.26 62.09 7.64
N TYR A 289 -0.85 63.05 8.35
CA TYR A 289 -2.11 63.70 7.99
C TYR A 289 -1.86 65.20 8.12
N GLY A 290 -1.85 65.88 6.97
CA GLY A 290 -1.55 67.29 6.87
C GLY A 290 -2.57 68.19 7.58
N ALA A 291 -2.05 69.30 8.11
CA ALA A 291 -2.80 70.53 8.33
C ALA A 291 -1.84 71.73 8.43
N ASN A 292 -1.86 72.57 7.38
CA ASN A 292 -1.66 74.03 7.33
C ASN A 292 -0.90 74.75 8.46
N ARG A 293 0.12 75.52 8.08
CA ARG A 293 0.10 77.00 8.14
C ARG A 293 1.37 77.64 7.54
N ASN A 294 1.11 78.63 6.69
CA ASN A 294 1.93 79.76 6.20
C ASN A 294 3.08 79.49 5.22
#